data_AF-A0AAW1D9Q8-F1
#
_entry.id   AF-A0AAW1D9Q8-F1
#
_cell.length_a   1.000
_cell.length_b   1.000
_cell.length_c   1.000
_cell.angle_alpha   90.00
_cell.angle_beta   90.00
_cell.angle_gamma   90.00
#
_symmetry.space_group_name_H-M   'P 1'
#
loop_
_entity.id
_entity.type
_entity.pdbx_description
1 polymer ?
#
loop_
_entity_poly.entity_id
_entity_poly.type
_entity_poly.pdbx_seq_one_letter_code
_entity_poly.pdbx_strand_id
1 'polypeptide(L)'
;MVSVFYSRNFSNKVLPNSAVNHNYCLEANNNIERQEIESILFRYGFNSENINKIINASPDIIKVSKENLLINLNSWLQCQFGEKQLITLILRHPNLLFVNSKRINKLYSFLLSKYTKNYTYKIFFNSPQLLMDSESTIEEKFSYLENEMMVPKAEIVNSTALGCSLYHIKERHEILKRVGIYKLPNKKAIDSVNPRLDLIMSSTDKQFANKVAGISLLEYEVFQQLFKNELED
;
A
#
# COMPACT_ATOMS: atom_id res chain seq x y z
N MET A 1 69.44 -48.99 -28.73
CA MET A 1 70.04 -47.78 -28.13
C MET A 1 68.90 -46.98 -27.50
N VAL A 2 68.80 -47.03 -26.17
CA VAL A 2 68.05 -46.14 -25.24
C VAL A 2 66.49 -46.10 -25.39
N SER A 3 65.70 -46.77 -24.51
CA SER A 3 65.04 -46.25 -23.27
C SER A 3 63.90 -45.23 -23.57
N VAL A 4 62.69 -45.17 -22.99
CA VAL A 4 62.11 -45.58 -21.69
C VAL A 4 60.60 -45.17 -21.68
N PHE A 5 59.75 -46.02 -21.10
CA PHE A 5 58.51 -45.77 -20.30
C PHE A 5 57.20 -45.14 -20.87
N TYR A 6 56.15 -45.98 -20.81
CA TYR A 6 54.88 -45.87 -20.04
C TYR A 6 53.87 -44.71 -20.22
N SER A 7 52.61 -45.16 -20.39
CA SER A 7 51.32 -44.69 -19.84
C SER A 7 50.54 -43.50 -20.45
N ARG A 8 49.34 -43.88 -20.94
CA ARG A 8 48.01 -43.20 -20.88
C ARG A 8 47.97 -41.80 -20.29
N ASN A 9 47.29 -40.89 -21.01
CA ASN A 9 46.45 -39.87 -20.36
C ASN A 9 45.12 -39.67 -21.11
N PHE A 10 44.04 -39.91 -20.37
CA PHE A 10 42.74 -39.30 -20.58
C PHE A 10 42.91 -37.77 -20.61
N SER A 11 42.25 -37.08 -21.52
CA SER A 11 41.43 -35.91 -21.23
C SER A 11 41.18 -35.11 -22.51
N ASN A 12 39.91 -34.89 -22.82
CA ASN A 12 39.39 -33.56 -23.14
C ASN A 12 37.86 -33.65 -23.13
N LYS A 13 37.30 -33.87 -21.94
CA LYS A 13 35.95 -33.36 -21.66
C LYS A 13 36.11 -31.85 -21.55
N VAL A 14 35.66 -31.15 -22.58
CA VAL A 14 35.42 -29.71 -22.52
C VAL A 14 34.45 -29.48 -21.36
N LEU A 15 34.98 -28.96 -20.24
CA LEU A 15 34.16 -28.50 -19.12
C LEU A 15 33.31 -27.32 -19.62
N PRO A 16 31.99 -27.33 -19.43
CA PRO A 16 31.18 -26.17 -19.76
C PRO A 16 31.63 -24.98 -18.92
N ASN A 17 31.81 -23.85 -19.59
CA ASN A 17 32.24 -22.58 -19.03
C ASN A 17 31.46 -22.26 -17.73
N SER A 18 32.17 -21.98 -16.63
CA SER A 18 31.58 -21.84 -15.28
C SER A 18 30.47 -20.79 -15.20
N ALA A 19 30.54 -19.75 -16.03
CA ALA A 19 29.51 -18.71 -16.15
C ALA A 19 28.19 -19.21 -16.77
N VAL A 20 28.26 -20.16 -17.70
CA VAL A 20 27.08 -20.73 -18.38
C VAL A 20 26.35 -21.67 -17.42
N ASN A 21 27.08 -22.55 -16.73
CA ASN A 21 26.50 -23.41 -15.69
C ASN A 21 25.90 -22.60 -14.54
N HIS A 22 26.51 -21.48 -14.15
CA HIS A 22 25.98 -20.62 -13.10
C HIS A 22 24.63 -19.99 -13.49
N ASN A 23 24.51 -19.47 -14.71
CA ASN A 23 23.26 -18.88 -15.20
C ASN A 23 22.13 -19.91 -15.32
N TYR A 24 22.41 -21.12 -15.82
CA TYR A 24 21.41 -22.20 -15.86
C TYR A 24 20.93 -22.62 -14.47
N CYS A 25 21.82 -22.70 -13.48
CA CYS A 25 21.43 -23.01 -12.10
C CYS A 25 20.58 -21.91 -11.46
N LEU A 26 20.88 -20.64 -11.75
CA LEU A 26 20.08 -19.50 -11.26
C LEU A 26 18.68 -19.48 -11.91
N GLU A 27 18.58 -19.73 -13.21
CA GLU A 27 17.30 -19.83 -13.90
C GLU A 27 16.47 -21.03 -13.42
N ALA A 28 17.10 -22.17 -13.18
CA ALA A 28 16.43 -23.35 -12.62
C ALA A 28 15.92 -23.10 -11.18
N ASN A 29 16.72 -22.45 -10.33
CA ASN A 29 16.31 -22.11 -8.96
C ASN A 29 15.15 -21.11 -8.94
N ASN A 30 15.21 -20.06 -9.77
CA ASN A 30 14.12 -19.08 -9.89
C ASN A 30 12.81 -19.72 -10.38
N ASN A 31 12.89 -20.73 -11.26
CA ASN A 31 11.71 -21.46 -11.72
C ASN A 31 11.08 -22.33 -10.61
N ILE A 32 11.88 -22.95 -9.76
CA ILE A 32 11.40 -23.74 -8.61
C ILE A 32 10.74 -22.81 -7.58
N GLU A 33 11.43 -21.73 -7.18
CA GLU A 33 10.90 -20.75 -6.22
C GLU A 33 9.57 -20.16 -6.71
N ARG A 34 9.51 -19.80 -8.00
CA ARG A 34 8.28 -19.33 -8.62
C ARG A 34 7.15 -20.36 -8.52
N GLN A 35 7.37 -21.61 -8.92
CA GLN A 35 6.33 -22.64 -8.88
C GLN A 35 5.78 -22.86 -7.46
N GLU A 36 6.63 -22.76 -6.45
CA GLU A 36 6.22 -22.91 -5.05
C GLU A 36 5.37 -21.73 -4.58
N ILE A 37 5.73 -20.50 -4.93
CA ILE A 37 4.93 -19.30 -4.65
C ILE A 37 3.58 -19.37 -5.36
N GLU A 38 3.56 -19.78 -6.63
CA GLU A 38 2.32 -19.98 -7.41
C GLU A 38 1.42 -21.03 -6.75
N SER A 39 2.00 -22.16 -6.29
CA SER A 39 1.27 -23.23 -5.58
C SER A 39 0.67 -22.74 -4.26
N ILE A 40 1.41 -21.93 -3.49
CA ILE A 40 0.91 -21.32 -2.26
C ILE A 40 -0.27 -20.41 -2.59
N LEU A 41 -0.10 -19.44 -3.50
CA LEU A 41 -1.18 -18.51 -3.85
C LEU A 41 -2.40 -19.26 -4.40
N PHE A 42 -2.22 -20.31 -5.20
CA PHE A 42 -3.32 -21.11 -5.71
C PHE A 42 -4.16 -21.74 -4.59
N ARG A 43 -3.51 -22.26 -3.54
CA ARG A 43 -4.20 -22.84 -2.36
C ARG A 43 -5.00 -21.80 -1.57
N TYR A 44 -4.66 -20.53 -1.68
CA TYR A 44 -5.37 -19.42 -1.03
C TYR A 44 -6.47 -18.80 -1.92
N GLY A 45 -6.85 -19.48 -3.01
CA GLY A 45 -7.97 -19.09 -3.87
C GLY A 45 -7.61 -18.21 -5.07
N PHE A 46 -6.32 -17.91 -5.27
CA PHE A 46 -5.89 -17.14 -6.43
C PHE A 46 -5.81 -18.03 -7.68
N ASN A 47 -6.56 -17.70 -8.72
CA ASN A 47 -6.43 -18.40 -10.01
C ASN A 47 -5.12 -18.03 -10.74
N SER A 48 -4.77 -18.79 -11.78
CA SER A 48 -3.51 -18.58 -12.52
C SER A 48 -3.38 -17.18 -13.14
N GLU A 49 -4.49 -16.57 -13.58
CA GLU A 49 -4.47 -15.20 -14.12
C GLU A 49 -4.14 -14.17 -13.02
N ASN A 50 -4.77 -14.31 -11.86
CA ASN A 50 -4.55 -13.47 -10.68
C ASN A 50 -3.11 -13.58 -10.19
N ILE A 51 -2.56 -14.80 -10.13
CA ILE A 51 -1.18 -15.05 -9.72
C ILE A 51 -0.21 -14.35 -10.68
N ASN A 52 -0.40 -14.48 -11.99
CA ASN A 52 0.43 -13.78 -12.96
C ASN A 52 0.35 -12.26 -12.81
N LYS A 53 -0.84 -11.70 -12.54
CA LYS A 53 -1.00 -10.26 -12.26
C LYS A 53 -0.22 -9.83 -11.02
N ILE A 54 -0.26 -10.62 -9.94
CA ILE A 54 0.49 -10.34 -8.70
C ILE A 54 1.99 -10.35 -8.95
N ILE A 55 2.51 -11.40 -9.61
CA ILE A 55 3.94 -11.55 -9.90
C ILE A 55 4.43 -10.42 -10.82
N ASN A 56 3.66 -10.06 -11.85
CA ASN A 56 4.04 -8.98 -12.75
C ASN A 56 4.04 -7.61 -12.06
N ALA A 57 3.12 -7.38 -11.12
CA ALA A 57 3.04 -6.13 -10.37
C ALA A 57 4.06 -6.05 -9.22
N SER A 58 4.48 -7.19 -8.67
CA SER A 58 5.48 -7.26 -7.60
C SER A 58 6.39 -8.49 -7.79
N PRO A 59 7.39 -8.40 -8.69
CA PRO A 59 8.26 -9.54 -9.02
C PRO A 59 9.07 -10.06 -7.84
N ASP A 60 9.34 -9.21 -6.85
CA ASP A 60 10.09 -9.57 -5.65
C ASP A 60 9.35 -10.58 -4.77
N ILE A 61 8.06 -10.86 -5.02
CA ILE A 61 7.32 -11.92 -4.33
C ILE A 61 7.97 -13.30 -4.50
N ILE A 62 8.64 -13.52 -5.64
CA ILE A 62 9.32 -14.79 -5.93
C ILE A 62 10.49 -15.02 -4.95
N LYS A 63 11.12 -13.93 -4.48
CA LYS A 63 12.27 -13.98 -3.57
C LYS A 63 11.86 -14.07 -2.09
N VAL A 64 10.56 -13.99 -1.78
CA VAL A 64 10.06 -14.05 -0.40
C VAL A 64 10.12 -15.49 0.08
N SER A 65 10.60 -15.70 1.32
CA SER A 65 10.55 -17.03 1.90
C SER A 65 9.11 -17.51 2.06
N LYS A 66 8.89 -18.80 1.84
CA LYS A 66 7.56 -19.43 1.89
C LYS A 66 6.91 -19.23 3.25
N GLU A 67 7.70 -19.32 4.31
CA GLU A 67 7.26 -19.14 5.69
C GLU A 67 6.70 -17.73 5.89
N ASN A 68 7.38 -16.71 5.37
CA ASN A 68 6.94 -15.32 5.48
C ASN A 68 5.66 -15.08 4.66
N LEU A 69 5.59 -15.61 3.43
CA LEU A 69 4.39 -15.50 2.61
C LEU A 69 3.18 -16.15 3.31
N LEU A 70 3.35 -17.36 3.85
CA LEU A 70 2.30 -18.07 4.59
C LEU A 70 1.87 -17.32 5.85
N ILE A 71 2.82 -16.79 6.63
CA ILE A 71 2.51 -15.99 7.83
C ILE A 71 1.68 -14.76 7.46
N ASN A 72 2.04 -14.05 6.40
CA ASN A 72 1.36 -12.84 5.98
C ASN A 72 -0.04 -13.16 5.42
N LEU A 73 -0.17 -14.16 4.54
CA LEU A 73 -1.47 -14.62 4.03
C LEU A 73 -2.40 -15.08 5.16
N ASN A 74 -1.88 -15.83 6.13
CA ASN A 74 -2.65 -16.25 7.29
C ASN A 74 -3.14 -15.06 8.11
N SER A 75 -2.31 -14.03 8.29
CA SER A 75 -2.71 -12.80 9.01
C SER A 75 -3.86 -12.08 8.31
N TRP A 76 -3.83 -12.03 6.98
CA TRP A 76 -4.93 -11.48 6.19
C TRP A 76 -6.21 -12.33 6.27
N LEU A 77 -6.09 -13.67 6.29
CA LEU A 77 -7.24 -14.56 6.52
C LEU A 77 -7.88 -14.34 7.91
N GLN A 78 -7.08 -14.08 8.94
CA GLN A 78 -7.59 -13.79 10.29
C GLN A 78 -8.40 -12.48 10.36
N CYS A 79 -8.26 -11.59 9.37
CA CYS A 79 -9.14 -10.43 9.25
C CYS A 79 -10.57 -10.79 8.79
N GLN A 80 -10.80 -12.02 8.32
CA GLN A 80 -12.12 -12.57 8.00
C GLN A 80 -12.97 -11.68 7.07
N PHE A 81 -12.34 -10.99 6.10
CA PHE A 81 -13.05 -10.22 5.07
C PHE A 81 -13.82 -11.13 4.09
N GLY A 82 -13.46 -12.40 4.04
CA GLY A 82 -13.96 -13.36 3.06
C GLY A 82 -13.04 -13.44 1.84
N GLU A 83 -13.03 -14.59 1.19
CA GLU A 83 -12.08 -14.95 0.13
C GLU A 83 -12.08 -13.95 -1.03
N LYS A 84 -13.26 -13.61 -1.57
CA LYS A 84 -13.39 -12.65 -2.68
C LYS A 84 -12.81 -11.27 -2.33
N GLN A 85 -13.07 -10.78 -1.13
CA GLN A 85 -12.56 -9.48 -0.67
C GLN A 85 -11.04 -9.52 -0.48
N LEU A 86 -10.53 -10.61 0.11
CA LEU A 86 -9.09 -10.80 0.27
C LEU A 86 -8.37 -10.83 -1.09
N ILE A 87 -8.86 -11.63 -2.04
CA ILE A 87 -8.28 -11.70 -3.38
C ILE A 87 -8.29 -10.32 -4.05
N THR A 88 -9.42 -9.60 -3.96
CA THR A 88 -9.55 -8.25 -4.54
C THR A 88 -8.57 -7.26 -3.91
N LEU A 89 -8.38 -7.32 -2.58
CA LEU A 89 -7.45 -6.47 -1.85
C LEU A 89 -6.00 -6.72 -2.28
N ILE A 90 -5.57 -7.98 -2.34
CA ILE A 90 -4.21 -8.36 -2.72
C ILE A 90 -3.94 -8.07 -4.20
N LEU A 91 -4.90 -8.29 -5.09
CA LEU A 91 -4.77 -7.92 -6.50
C LEU A 91 -4.58 -6.41 -6.69
N ARG A 92 -5.29 -5.60 -5.90
CA ARG A 92 -5.17 -4.15 -5.95
C ARG A 92 -3.85 -3.67 -5.36
N HIS A 93 -3.39 -4.30 -4.28
CA HIS A 93 -2.19 -3.93 -3.55
C HIS A 93 -1.30 -5.16 -3.24
N PRO A 94 -0.56 -5.69 -4.23
CA PRO A 94 0.28 -6.88 -4.04
C PRO A 94 1.33 -6.73 -2.93
N ASN A 95 1.78 -5.49 -2.69
CA ASN A 95 2.75 -5.16 -1.65
C ASN A 95 2.25 -5.47 -0.22
N LEU A 96 0.94 -5.68 -0.02
CA LEU A 96 0.38 -6.13 1.24
C LEU A 96 0.85 -7.53 1.65
N LEU A 97 1.35 -8.34 0.71
CA LEU A 97 1.93 -9.65 0.99
C LEU A 97 3.30 -9.58 1.69
N PHE A 98 3.91 -8.40 1.76
CA PHE A 98 5.21 -8.16 2.40
C PHE A 98 5.07 -7.47 3.76
N VAL A 99 3.86 -7.03 4.11
CA VAL A 99 3.62 -6.30 5.37
C VAL A 99 3.72 -7.26 6.55
N ASN A 100 4.40 -6.82 7.61
CA ASN A 100 4.55 -7.59 8.83
C ASN A 100 3.17 -7.98 9.44
N SER A 101 2.99 -9.27 9.74
CA SER A 101 1.78 -9.82 10.36
C SER A 101 1.33 -9.10 11.64
N LYS A 102 2.25 -8.73 12.53
CA LYS A 102 1.92 -7.98 13.75
C LYS A 102 1.34 -6.61 13.42
N ARG A 103 1.86 -5.95 12.38
CA ARG A 103 1.38 -4.63 11.95
C ARG A 103 -0.05 -4.71 11.42
N ILE A 104 -0.34 -5.73 10.60
CA ILE A 104 -1.70 -6.01 10.09
C ILE A 104 -2.66 -6.22 11.26
N ASN A 105 -2.32 -7.14 12.17
CA ASN A 105 -3.18 -7.51 13.30
C ASN A 105 -3.44 -6.32 14.24
N LYS A 106 -2.42 -5.51 14.53
CA LYS A 106 -2.58 -4.30 15.36
C LYS A 106 -3.52 -3.29 14.70
N LEU A 107 -3.31 -2.98 13.42
CA LEU A 107 -4.16 -2.02 12.71
C LEU A 107 -5.60 -2.55 12.59
N TYR A 108 -5.77 -3.84 12.28
CA TYR A 108 -7.09 -4.46 12.21
C TYR A 108 -7.84 -4.37 13.55
N SER A 109 -7.19 -4.71 14.67
CA SER A 109 -7.78 -4.60 16.01
C SER A 109 -8.15 -3.16 16.37
N PHE A 110 -7.27 -2.21 16.07
CA PHE A 110 -7.54 -0.78 16.25
C PHE A 110 -8.77 -0.33 15.44
N LEU A 111 -8.83 -0.67 14.15
CA LEU A 111 -9.94 -0.27 13.29
C LEU A 111 -11.25 -0.91 13.76
N LEU A 112 -11.25 -2.19 14.12
CA LEU A 112 -12.45 -2.86 14.64
C LEU A 112 -12.96 -2.27 15.96
N SER A 113 -12.10 -1.67 16.77
CA SER A 113 -12.55 -0.96 17.99
C SER A 113 -13.40 0.28 17.69
N LYS A 114 -13.30 0.84 16.48
CA LYS A 114 -13.92 2.13 16.08
C LYS A 114 -14.88 2.01 14.88
N TYR A 115 -14.75 0.96 14.09
CA TYR A 115 -15.39 0.75 12.79
C TYR A 115 -15.90 -0.69 12.64
N THR A 116 -16.90 -0.87 11.77
CA THR A 116 -17.38 -2.22 11.42
C THR A 116 -16.32 -2.97 10.61
N LYS A 117 -16.44 -4.30 10.51
CA LYS A 117 -15.57 -5.13 9.66
C LYS A 117 -15.57 -4.69 8.19
N ASN A 118 -16.74 -4.32 7.66
CA ASN A 118 -16.87 -3.83 6.28
C ASN A 118 -16.15 -2.48 6.08
N TYR A 119 -16.26 -1.57 7.06
CA TYR A 119 -15.53 -0.31 7.01
C TYR A 119 -14.02 -0.51 7.16
N THR A 120 -13.61 -1.44 8.02
CA THR A 120 -12.21 -1.85 8.17
C THR A 120 -11.64 -2.37 6.86
N TYR A 121 -12.34 -3.27 6.17
CA TYR A 121 -11.96 -3.73 4.83
C TYR A 121 -11.77 -2.56 3.85
N LYS A 122 -12.76 -1.65 3.79
CA LYS A 122 -12.70 -0.49 2.90
C LYS A 122 -11.53 0.44 3.20
N ILE A 123 -11.17 0.63 4.48
CA ILE A 123 -10.00 1.43 4.88
C ILE A 123 -8.71 0.77 4.37
N PHE A 124 -8.54 -0.55 4.55
CA PHE A 124 -7.40 -1.28 3.97
C PHE A 124 -7.36 -1.18 2.44
N PHE A 125 -8.53 -1.23 1.79
CA PHE A 125 -8.64 -1.17 0.34
C PHE A 125 -8.33 0.22 -0.23
N ASN A 126 -8.86 1.28 0.38
CA ASN A 126 -8.72 2.66 -0.10
C ASN A 126 -7.46 3.36 0.41
N SER A 127 -6.87 2.91 1.52
CA SER A 127 -5.74 3.56 2.17
C SER A 127 -4.75 2.53 2.75
N PRO A 128 -4.18 1.63 1.93
CA PRO A 128 -3.21 0.63 2.40
C PRO A 128 -1.95 1.27 3.02
N GLN A 129 -1.62 2.52 2.65
CA GLN A 129 -0.48 3.28 3.17
C GLN A 129 -0.57 3.47 4.69
N LEU A 130 -1.78 3.40 5.27
CA LEU A 130 -2.00 3.50 6.70
C LEU A 130 -1.25 2.42 7.50
N LEU A 131 -0.86 1.31 6.87
CA LEU A 131 0.00 0.27 7.47
C LEU A 131 1.45 0.72 7.70
N MET A 132 1.89 1.77 7.01
CA MET A 132 3.25 2.32 7.14
C MET A 132 3.36 3.38 8.24
N ASP A 133 2.23 3.96 8.65
CA ASP A 133 2.20 5.00 9.67
C ASP A 133 2.52 4.45 11.07
N SER A 134 2.95 5.33 11.97
CA SER A 134 3.04 5.01 13.40
C SER A 134 1.64 4.93 14.04
N GLU A 135 1.53 4.30 15.21
CA GLU A 135 0.26 4.24 15.96
C GLU A 135 -0.26 5.65 16.31
N SER A 136 0.62 6.57 16.74
CA SER A 136 0.26 7.96 17.03
C SER A 136 -0.20 8.70 15.76
N THR A 137 0.50 8.54 14.63
CA THR A 137 0.09 9.18 13.37
C THR A 137 -1.28 8.70 12.89
N ILE A 138 -1.60 7.41 13.07
CA ILE A 138 -2.92 6.88 12.74
C ILE A 138 -3.98 7.55 13.61
N GLU A 139 -3.76 7.61 14.93
CA GLU A 139 -4.70 8.22 15.86
C GLU A 139 -4.92 9.71 15.56
N GLU A 140 -3.87 10.45 15.26
CA GLU A 140 -3.94 11.86 14.89
C GLU A 140 -4.73 12.08 13.59
N LYS A 141 -4.52 11.24 12.57
CA LYS A 141 -5.31 11.32 11.32
C LYS A 141 -6.79 11.09 11.58
N PHE A 142 -7.15 10.05 12.33
CA PHE A 142 -8.56 9.80 12.67
C PHE A 142 -9.15 10.92 13.52
N SER A 143 -8.42 11.39 14.54
CA SER A 143 -8.87 12.49 15.38
C SER A 143 -9.10 13.77 14.56
N TYR A 144 -8.17 14.10 13.66
CA TYR A 144 -8.30 15.29 12.82
C TYR A 144 -9.51 15.17 11.86
N LEU A 145 -9.68 14.04 11.19
CA LEU A 145 -10.81 13.86 10.26
C LEU A 145 -12.17 13.83 10.99
N GLU A 146 -12.25 13.14 12.13
CA GLU A 146 -13.51 12.95 12.86
C GLU A 146 -13.90 14.15 13.73
N ASN A 147 -12.93 14.80 14.38
CA ASN A 147 -13.19 15.82 15.40
C ASN A 147 -12.90 17.24 14.89
N GLU A 148 -11.79 17.43 14.18
CA GLU A 148 -11.41 18.76 13.68
C GLU A 148 -12.10 19.11 12.36
N MET A 149 -12.18 18.16 11.43
CA MET A 149 -12.91 18.35 10.16
C MET A 149 -14.38 17.96 10.28
N MET A 150 -14.78 17.21 11.31
CA MET A 150 -16.14 16.71 11.51
C MET A 150 -16.67 15.91 10.31
N VAL A 151 -15.81 15.14 9.64
CA VAL A 151 -16.20 14.34 8.47
C VAL A 151 -16.95 13.08 8.93
N PRO A 152 -18.11 12.74 8.33
CA PRO A 152 -18.81 11.50 8.64
C PRO A 152 -17.94 10.27 8.40
N LYS A 153 -17.99 9.28 9.32
CA LYS A 153 -17.24 8.01 9.20
C LYS A 153 -17.40 7.30 7.85
N ALA A 154 -18.61 7.32 7.29
CA ALA A 154 -18.89 6.71 5.99
C ALA A 154 -18.10 7.40 4.86
N GLU A 155 -17.93 8.71 4.92
CA GLU A 155 -17.16 9.48 3.94
C GLU A 155 -15.66 9.26 4.11
N ILE A 156 -15.16 9.25 5.36
CA ILE A 156 -13.76 8.90 5.67
C ILE A 156 -13.40 7.55 5.04
N VAL A 157 -14.21 6.52 5.31
CA VAL A 157 -14.00 5.13 4.86
C VAL A 157 -14.02 4.98 3.33
N ASN A 158 -14.82 5.77 2.62
CA ASN A 158 -14.94 5.69 1.16
C ASN A 158 -13.94 6.60 0.43
N SER A 159 -13.17 7.42 1.15
CA SER A 159 -12.12 8.29 0.59
C SER A 159 -10.74 7.63 0.66
N THR A 160 -9.74 8.26 0.04
CA THR A 160 -8.32 7.89 0.18
C THR A 160 -7.58 8.75 1.21
N ALA A 161 -8.30 9.57 2.00
CA ALA A 161 -7.71 10.58 2.88
C ALA A 161 -6.73 9.99 3.91
N LEU A 162 -7.04 8.82 4.46
CA LEU A 162 -6.18 8.15 5.45
C LEU A 162 -4.82 7.74 4.85
N GLY A 163 -4.73 7.59 3.53
CA GLY A 163 -3.48 7.33 2.81
C GLY A 163 -2.60 8.57 2.62
N CYS A 164 -3.13 9.79 2.81
CA CYS A 164 -2.38 11.03 2.73
C CYS A 164 -1.59 11.30 4.03
N SER A 165 -0.53 12.11 3.99
CA SER A 165 0.14 12.55 5.21
C SER A 165 -0.78 13.45 6.03
N LEU A 166 -0.61 13.48 7.36
CA LEU A 166 -1.38 14.39 8.22
C LEU A 166 -1.19 15.86 7.82
N TYR A 167 0.04 16.23 7.45
CA TYR A 167 0.36 17.55 6.91
C TYR A 167 -0.51 17.89 5.69
N HIS A 168 -0.61 17.00 4.70
CA HIS A 168 -1.40 17.25 3.49
C HIS A 168 -2.90 17.41 3.79
N ILE A 169 -3.44 16.60 4.70
CA ILE A 169 -4.83 16.72 5.16
C ILE A 169 -5.06 18.10 5.79
N LYS A 170 -4.17 18.50 6.71
CA LYS A 170 -4.22 19.80 7.39
C LYS A 170 -4.10 20.97 6.42
N GLU A 171 -3.12 20.93 5.51
CA GLU A 171 -2.86 21.98 4.53
C GLU A 171 -4.09 22.27 3.66
N ARG A 172 -4.68 21.22 3.05
CA ARG A 172 -5.86 21.39 2.20
C ARG A 172 -7.09 21.80 2.98
N HIS A 173 -7.28 21.29 4.20
CA HIS A 173 -8.37 21.74 5.05
C HIS A 173 -8.20 23.21 5.46
N GLU A 174 -6.99 23.62 5.83
CA GLU A 174 -6.69 24.97 6.33
C GLU A 174 -6.93 26.03 5.26
N ILE A 175 -6.45 25.84 4.04
CA ILE A 175 -6.73 26.80 2.96
C ILE A 175 -8.22 26.92 2.70
N LEU A 176 -8.97 25.81 2.68
CA LEU A 176 -10.41 25.86 2.46
C LEU A 176 -11.16 26.61 3.57
N LYS A 177 -10.68 26.54 4.82
CA LYS A 177 -11.19 27.37 5.91
C LYS A 177 -10.87 28.86 5.66
N ARG A 178 -9.63 29.18 5.30
CA ARG A 178 -9.18 30.57 5.08
C ARG A 178 -9.88 31.25 3.91
N VAL A 179 -10.17 30.51 2.83
CA VAL A 179 -10.97 31.03 1.71
C VAL A 179 -12.48 30.97 1.95
N GLY A 180 -12.92 30.46 3.11
CA GLY A 180 -14.32 30.40 3.51
C GLY A 180 -15.17 29.31 2.84
N ILE A 181 -14.53 28.38 2.11
CA ILE A 181 -15.17 27.26 1.42
C ILE A 181 -15.53 26.13 2.39
N TYR A 182 -14.66 25.82 3.34
CA TYR A 182 -14.93 24.82 4.38
C TYR A 182 -15.40 25.51 5.66
N LYS A 183 -16.57 25.13 6.16
CA LYS A 183 -17.13 25.63 7.41
C LYS A 183 -17.37 24.46 8.35
N LEU A 184 -17.00 24.60 9.62
CA LEU A 184 -17.25 23.54 10.58
C LEU A 184 -18.76 23.27 10.66
N PRO A 185 -19.19 22.00 10.50
CA PRO A 185 -20.60 21.63 10.59
C PRO A 185 -21.21 22.10 11.91
N ASN A 186 -22.00 23.18 11.87
CA ASN A 186 -22.75 23.66 13.01
C ASN A 186 -24.14 23.01 12.96
N LYS A 187 -24.61 22.44 14.08
CA LYS A 187 -25.98 21.89 14.21
C LYS A 187 -27.10 22.86 13.82
N LYS A 188 -26.81 24.16 13.74
CA LYS A 188 -27.75 25.23 13.35
C LYS A 188 -27.60 25.74 11.92
N ALA A 189 -26.55 25.33 11.19
CA ALA A 189 -26.32 25.80 9.83
C ALA A 189 -27.09 24.91 8.85
N ILE A 190 -28.12 25.48 8.22
CA ILE A 190 -29.08 24.75 7.38
C ILE A 190 -28.50 24.42 5.99
N ASP A 191 -27.48 25.15 5.51
CA ASP A 191 -27.13 25.14 4.07
C ASP A 191 -25.63 25.04 3.72
N SER A 192 -24.73 24.84 4.68
CA SER A 192 -23.28 24.75 4.37
C SER A 192 -22.87 23.32 4.02
N VAL A 193 -22.95 22.96 2.73
CA VAL A 193 -22.41 21.69 2.21
C VAL A 193 -20.92 21.89 1.92
N ASN A 194 -20.06 21.37 2.81
CA ASN A 194 -18.62 21.33 2.55
C ASN A 194 -18.31 20.44 1.33
N PRO A 195 -17.19 20.70 0.61
CA PRO A 195 -16.74 19.80 -0.44
C PRO A 195 -16.51 18.39 0.10
N ARG A 196 -16.83 17.38 -0.71
CA ARG A 196 -16.60 15.97 -0.35
C ARG A 196 -15.10 15.71 -0.13
N LEU A 197 -14.77 14.92 0.88
CA LEU A 197 -13.41 14.60 1.28
C LEU A 197 -12.58 13.97 0.15
N ASP A 198 -13.20 13.18 -0.73
CA ASP A 198 -12.51 12.60 -1.90
C ASP A 198 -12.14 13.67 -2.94
N LEU A 199 -12.96 14.71 -3.13
CA LEU A 199 -12.61 15.86 -3.98
C LEU A 199 -11.47 16.67 -3.37
N ILE A 200 -11.48 16.84 -2.04
CA ILE A 200 -10.43 17.55 -1.31
C ILE A 200 -9.10 16.77 -1.40
N MET A 201 -9.09 15.45 -1.18
CA MET A 201 -7.84 14.68 -1.00
C MET A 201 -7.32 14.00 -2.27
N SER A 202 -8.19 13.52 -3.16
CA SER A 202 -7.77 12.71 -4.32
C SER A 202 -7.41 13.54 -5.56
N SER A 203 -7.67 14.85 -5.52
CA SER A 203 -7.39 15.76 -6.63
C SER A 203 -5.91 16.12 -6.72
N THR A 204 -5.43 16.41 -7.93
CA THR A 204 -4.14 17.10 -8.12
C THR A 204 -4.19 18.51 -7.53
N ASP A 205 -3.06 19.12 -7.20
CA ASP A 205 -3.02 20.49 -6.63
C ASP A 205 -3.72 21.51 -7.53
N LYS A 206 -3.52 21.41 -8.86
CA LYS A 206 -4.20 22.28 -9.83
C LYS A 206 -5.73 22.10 -9.83
N GLN A 207 -6.20 20.86 -9.75
CA GLN A 207 -7.65 20.58 -9.69
C GLN A 207 -8.23 21.01 -8.35
N PHE A 208 -7.55 20.71 -7.26
CA PHE A 208 -7.93 21.15 -5.92
C PHE A 208 -8.04 22.67 -5.85
N ALA A 209 -6.99 23.41 -6.22
CA ALA A 209 -6.97 24.87 -6.19
C ALA A 209 -8.13 25.46 -7.01
N ASN A 210 -8.23 25.10 -8.29
CA ASN A 210 -9.19 25.76 -9.20
C ASN A 210 -10.63 25.27 -9.04
N LYS A 211 -10.85 23.99 -8.70
CA LYS A 211 -12.19 23.37 -8.71
C LYS A 211 -12.79 23.16 -7.33
N VAL A 212 -11.96 23.13 -6.29
CA VAL A 212 -12.41 22.92 -4.90
C VAL A 212 -12.24 24.20 -4.10
N ALA A 213 -11.05 24.80 -4.10
CA ALA A 213 -10.75 26.00 -3.31
C ALA A 213 -11.17 27.30 -4.00
N GLY A 214 -11.33 27.30 -5.32
CA GLY A 214 -11.70 28.51 -6.08
C GLY A 214 -10.57 29.54 -6.20
N ILE A 215 -9.32 29.10 -6.11
CA ILE A 215 -8.11 29.93 -6.21
C ILE A 215 -7.21 29.43 -7.35
N SER A 216 -6.29 30.28 -7.81
CA SER A 216 -5.25 29.88 -8.75
C SER A 216 -4.27 28.88 -8.14
N LEU A 217 -3.59 28.12 -9.01
CA LEU A 217 -2.52 27.22 -8.57
C LEU A 217 -1.40 27.99 -7.85
N LEU A 218 -1.04 29.17 -8.36
CA LEU A 218 0.02 30.00 -7.76
C LEU A 218 -0.34 30.45 -6.34
N GLU A 219 -1.59 30.89 -6.11
CA GLU A 219 -2.05 31.25 -4.76
C GLU A 219 -1.97 30.05 -3.80
N TYR A 220 -2.30 28.85 -4.29
CA TYR A 220 -2.18 27.64 -3.48
C TYR A 220 -0.70 27.31 -3.19
N GLU A 221 0.19 27.33 -4.18
CA GLU A 221 1.62 27.09 -3.99
C GLU A 221 2.26 28.07 -3.00
N VAL A 222 1.88 29.36 -3.06
CA VAL A 222 2.31 30.37 -2.09
C VAL A 222 1.77 30.04 -0.69
N PHE A 223 0.49 29.64 -0.58
CA PHE A 223 -0.06 29.20 0.68
C PHE A 223 0.69 27.99 1.27
N GLN A 224 1.07 26.99 0.46
CA GLN A 224 1.83 25.83 0.95
C GLN A 224 3.15 26.25 1.61
N GLN A 225 3.84 27.24 1.04
CA GLN A 225 5.07 27.78 1.64
C GLN A 225 4.80 28.50 2.96
N LEU A 226 3.76 29.35 3.01
CA LEU A 226 3.37 30.06 4.23
C LEU A 226 2.95 29.10 5.34
N PHE A 227 2.09 28.12 5.01
CA PHE A 227 1.59 27.14 5.96
C PHE A 227 2.69 26.24 6.52
N LYS A 228 3.69 25.89 5.70
CA LYS A 228 4.87 25.17 6.18
C LYS A 228 5.63 25.98 7.24
N ASN A 229 5.88 27.26 6.97
CA ASN A 229 6.59 28.13 7.91
C ASN A 229 5.81 28.30 9.24
N GLU A 230 4.49 28.46 9.17
CA GLU A 230 3.61 28.58 10.35
C GLU A 230 3.64 27.35 11.28
N LEU A 231 4.04 26.16 10.80
CA LEU A 231 4.16 24.95 11.61
C LEU A 231 5.56 24.73 12.20
N GLU A 232 6.57 25.44 11.69
CA GLU A 232 7.95 25.38 12.18
C GLU A 232 8.24 26.40 13.29
N ASP A 233 7.38 27.42 13.43
CA ASP A 233 7.37 28.43 14.51
C ASP A 233 6.60 27.98 15.76
#